data_AF-A0A940CAI2-F1
#
_entry.id   AF-A0A940CAI2-F1
#
_cell.length_a   1.000
_cell.length_b   1.000
_cell.length_c   1.000
_cell.angle_alpha   90.00
_cell.angle_beta   90.00
_cell.angle_gamma   90.00
#
_symmetry.space_group_name_H-M   'P 1'
#
loop_
_entity.id
_entity.type
_entity.pdbx_description
1 polymer ?
#
loop_
_entity_poly.entity_id
_entity_poly.type
_entity_poly.pdbx_seq_one_letter_code
_entity_poly.pdbx_strand_id
1 'polypeptide(L)' 'MTIHEFGKENEKVVVLIHPSIVTWDYFEYVIPLLEKNYHLIIPALPGYDPDK' A
#
# COMPACT_ATOMS: atom_id res chain seq x y z
N MET A 1 -13.24 -0.56 -2.71
CA MET A 1 -12.15 -0.39 -1.74
C MET A 1 -10.93 -0.40 -2.61
N THR A 2 -10.30 0.75 -2.79
CA THR A 2 -9.14 0.87 -3.68
C THR A 2 -7.97 0.09 -3.06
N ILE A 3 -7.28 -0.68 -3.89
CA ILE A 3 -6.07 -1.42 -3.48
C ILE A 3 -4.92 -0.90 -4.34
N HIS A 4 -3.93 -0.35 -3.67
CA HIS A 4 -2.70 0.12 -4.30
C HIS A 4 -1.68 -1.01 -4.22
N GLU A 5 -1.16 -1.42 -5.36
CA GLU A 5 -0.28 -2.58 -5.47
C GLU A 5 1.03 -2.22 -6.16
N PHE A 6 2.15 -2.66 -5.59
CA PHE A 6 3.50 -2.39 -6.08
C PHE A 6 4.34 -3.68 -6.07
N GLY A 7 5.32 -3.79 -6.96
CA GLY A 7 6.17 -4.99 -7.07
C GLY A 7 5.39 -6.29 -7.32
N LYS A 8 4.39 -6.25 -8.22
CA LYS A 8 3.42 -7.34 -8.48
C LYS A 8 4.06 -8.65 -8.96
N GLU A 9 5.30 -8.59 -9.44
CA GLU A 9 6.11 -9.70 -9.89
C GLU A 9 6.77 -10.50 -8.75
N ASN A 10 6.81 -9.96 -7.53
CA ASN A 10 7.46 -10.61 -6.40
C ASN A 10 6.54 -11.66 -5.76
N GLU A 11 7.09 -12.82 -5.42
CA GLU A 11 6.32 -13.90 -4.79
C GLU A 11 5.97 -13.62 -3.32
N LYS A 12 6.78 -12.82 -2.62
CA LYS A 12 6.60 -12.54 -1.19
C LYS A 12 5.66 -11.35 -1.00
N VAL A 13 4.51 -11.58 -0.36
CA VAL A 13 3.50 -10.54 -0.15
C VAL A 13 3.67 -9.86 1.20
N VAL A 14 3.57 -8.53 1.23
CA VAL A 14 3.51 -7.71 2.44
C VAL A 14 2.28 -6.80 2.37
N VAL A 15 1.49 -6.77 3.44
CA VAL A 15 0.33 -5.89 3.56
C VAL A 15 0.71 -4.71 4.46
N LEU A 16 0.56 -3.49 3.95
CA LEU A 16 0.80 -2.26 4.70
C LEU A 16 -0.54 -1.60 5.04
N ILE A 17 -0.85 -1.49 6.33
CA ILE A 17 -2.09 -0.87 6.82
C ILE A 17 -1.74 0.50 7.40
N HIS A 18 -2.28 1.55 6.81
CA HIS A 18 -2.07 2.91 7.28
C HIS A 18 -2.86 3.18 8.59
N PRO A 19 -2.38 4.04 9.49
CA PRO A 19 -3.12 4.44 10.68
C PRO A 19 -4.29 5.38 10.32
N SER A 20 -5.12 5.72 11.32
CA SER A 20 -6.20 6.70 11.15
C SER A 20 -5.67 8.09 10.76
N ILE A 21 -6.51 8.86 10.05
CA ILE A 21 -6.28 10.29 9.66
C ILE A 21 -5.28 10.45 8.49
N VAL A 22 -4.63 9.38 8.04
CA VAL A 22 -3.80 9.35 6.82
C VAL A 22 -4.38 8.35 5.80
N THR A 23 -3.82 8.32 4.60
CA THR A 23 -4.24 7.40 3.53
C THR A 23 -3.08 6.48 3.10
N TRP A 24 -3.27 5.72 2.01
CA TRP A 24 -2.29 4.75 1.50
C TRP A 24 -0.91 5.39 1.20
N ASP A 25 -0.92 6.67 0.84
CA ASP A 25 0.26 7.49 0.53
C ASP A 25 1.19 7.74 1.72
N TYR A 26 0.75 7.44 2.95
CA TYR A 26 1.60 7.42 4.14
C TYR A 26 2.90 6.59 3.95
N PHE A 27 2.85 5.59 3.07
CA PHE A 27 3.99 4.72 2.77
C PHE A 27 4.83 5.16 1.57
N GLU A 28 4.66 6.37 1.02
CA GLU A 28 5.33 6.83 -0.22
C GLU A 28 6.85 6.62 -0.23
N TYR A 29 7.53 6.81 0.92
CA TYR A 29 8.97 6.63 1.04
C TYR A 29 9.40 5.16 1.22
N VAL A 30 8.50 4.32 1.70
CA VAL A 30 8.76 2.91 2.01
C VAL A 30 8.47 2.03 0.80
N ILE A 31 7.46 2.38 0.00
CA ILE A 31 7.07 1.68 -1.23
C ILE A 31 8.28 1.40 -2.15
N PRO A 32 9.08 2.39 -2.60
CA PRO A 32 10.19 2.14 -3.52
C PRO A 32 11.34 1.32 -2.92
N LEU A 33 11.38 1.18 -1.59
CA LEU A 33 12.37 0.36 -0.90
C LEU A 33 11.93 -1.10 -0.83
N LEU A 34 10.65 -1.34 -0.50
CA LEU A 34 10.12 -2.69 -0.30
C LEU A 34 9.67 -3.35 -1.59
N GLU A 35 9.16 -2.59 -2.58
CA GLU A 35 8.65 -3.15 -3.85
C GLU A 35 9.73 -3.92 -4.65
N LYS A 36 11.01 -3.69 -4.36
CA LYS A 36 12.14 -4.40 -4.98
C LYS A 36 12.20 -5.88 -4.61
N ASN A 37 11.59 -6.27 -3.50
CA ASN A 37 11.69 -7.63 -2.94
C ASN A 37 10.34 -8.23 -2.56
N TYR A 38 9.27 -7.42 -2.56
CA TYR A 38 7.96 -7.79 -2.04
C TYR A 38 6.84 -7.25 -2.94
N HIS A 39 5.78 -8.03 -3.09
CA HIS A 39 4.51 -7.58 -3.64
C HIS A 39 3.75 -6.88 -2.52
N LEU A 40 3.67 -5.56 -2.61
CA LEU A 40 3.02 -4.73 -1.62
C LEU A 40 1.53 -4.62 -1.94
N ILE A 41 0.71 -4.83 -0.92
CA ILE A 41 -0.73 -4.61 -0.96
C ILE A 41 -1.07 -3.55 0.08
N ILE A 42 -1.54 -2.38 -0.38
CA ILE A 42 -1.88 -1.24 0.47
C ILE A 42 -3.35 -0.91 0.25
N PRO A 43 -4.26 -1.44 1.08
CA PRO A 43 -5.68 -1.12 0.96
C PRO A 43 -5.95 0.29 1.48
N ALA A 44 -6.74 1.06 0.75
CA ALA A 44 -7.37 2.25 1.30
C ALA A 44 -8.48 1.82 2.26
N LEU A 45 -8.34 2.14 3.56
CA LEU A 45 -9.32 1.76 4.56
C LEU A 45 -10.66 2.49 4.33
N PRO A 46 -11.81 1.87 4.67
CA PRO A 46 -13.12 2.53 4.53
C PRO A 46 -13.16 3.89 5.23
N GLY A 47 -13.57 4.93 4.48
CA GLY A 47 -13.59 6.32 4.97
C GLY A 47 -12.28 7.09 4.78
N TYR A 48 -11.22 6.44 4.28
CA TYR A 48 -9.89 7.02 4.03
C TYR A 48 -9.39 6.76 2.59
N ASP A 49 -10.32 6.58 1.66
CA ASP A 49 -10.05 6.30 0.25
C ASP A 49 -10.19 7.62 -0.53
N PRO A 50 -9.08 8.32 -0.88
CA PRO A 50 -9.13 9.60 -1.58
C PRO A 50 -9.51 9.45 -3.06
N ASP A 51 -9.41 8.23 -3.61
CA ASP A 51 -9.70 7.91 -5.00
C ASP A 51 -11.17 7.49 -5.22
N LYS A 52 -12.02 7.71 -4.22
CA LYS A 52 -13.45 7.39 -4.22
C LYS A 52 -14.37 8.60 -4.17
#